data_AF-A0A4Y2AIE0-F1
#
_entry.id   AF-A0A4Y2AIE0-F1
#
_cell.length_a   1.000
_cell.length_b   1.000
_cell.length_c   1.000
_cell.angle_alpha   90.00
_cell.angle_beta   90.00
_cell.angle_gamma   90.00
#
_symmetry.space_group_name_H-M   'P 1'
#
loop_
_entity.id
_entity.type
_entity.pdbx_description
1 polymer ?
#
loop_
_entity_poly.entity_id
_entity_poly.type
_entity_poly.pdbx_seq_one_letter_code
_entity_poly.pdbx_strand_id
1 'polypeptide(L)'
;MSSLNKSPEEGLKDSALLGGENGLYLEGSICGIPCLMLGDTGTNVTLLRADLTRKLTERLIYTASNISFKTATGEKAEIYGKLNAAIDCGSRKFQRRVYISDITDPCILDLNFLQKFRFTVDLEKNEIRTGGVKISLFSAGV
;
A
#
# COMPACT_ATOMS: atom_id res chain seq x y z
N MET A 1 -28.24 16.64 -27.60
CA MET A 1 -28.15 16.47 -26.13
C MET A 1 -27.23 15.30 -25.87
N SER A 2 -25.94 15.55 -25.65
CA SER A 2 -24.96 14.50 -25.32
C SER A 2 -25.00 14.23 -23.82
N SER A 3 -25.42 13.03 -23.44
CA SER A 3 -25.30 12.51 -22.10
C SER A 3 -23.82 12.21 -21.81
N LEU A 4 -23.17 13.05 -20.99
CA LEU A 4 -21.92 12.67 -20.34
C LEU A 4 -22.22 11.60 -19.28
N ASN A 5 -21.73 10.39 -19.51
CA ASN A 5 -21.68 9.35 -18.49
C ASN A 5 -20.78 9.83 -17.34
N LYS A 6 -21.39 10.23 -16.21
CA LYS A 6 -20.68 10.36 -14.94
C LYS A 6 -20.31 8.95 -14.46
N SER A 7 -19.02 8.66 -14.43
CA SER A 7 -18.47 7.53 -13.66
C SER A 7 -18.83 7.72 -12.18
N PRO A 8 -19.09 6.66 -11.38
CA PRO A 8 -19.29 6.82 -9.95
C PRO A 8 -17.95 7.23 -9.31
N GLU A 9 -17.81 8.52 -9.02
CA GLU A 9 -16.69 9.10 -8.27
C GLU A 9 -16.94 8.98 -6.76
N GLU A 10 -17.18 7.77 -6.27
CA GLU A 10 -17.22 7.53 -4.82
C GLU A 10 -15.77 7.36 -4.32
N GLY A 11 -15.20 8.51 -3.97
CA GLY A 11 -13.82 8.69 -3.56
C GLY A 11 -13.47 8.08 -2.21
N LEU A 12 -12.17 7.99 -1.99
CA LEU A 12 -11.42 7.47 -0.86
C LEU A 12 -11.67 8.25 0.45
N LYS A 13 -12.92 8.44 0.87
CA LYS A 13 -13.26 9.35 1.99
C LYS A 13 -12.79 8.87 3.37
N ASP A 14 -12.45 7.59 3.51
CA ASP A 14 -12.24 6.94 4.82
C ASP A 14 -10.79 6.45 5.09
N SER A 15 -9.81 6.71 4.23
CA SER A 15 -8.39 6.46 4.57
C SER A 15 -7.58 7.74 4.51
N ALA A 16 -6.86 8.04 5.60
CA ALA A 16 -5.86 9.10 5.58
C ALA A 16 -4.66 8.64 4.74
N LEU A 17 -4.25 9.47 3.78
CA LEU A 17 -2.87 9.43 3.30
C LEU A 17 -2.05 10.31 4.24
N LEU A 18 -0.88 9.82 4.64
CA LEU A 18 0.10 10.56 5.43
C LEU A 18 1.35 10.75 4.58
N GLY A 19 1.73 12.01 4.35
CA GLY A 19 3.05 12.34 3.84
C GLY A 19 4.04 12.34 5.01
N GLY A 20 5.09 11.53 4.93
CA GLY A 20 6.22 11.55 5.86
C GLY A 20 7.53 11.84 5.13
N GLU A 21 8.59 12.12 5.87
CA GLU A 21 9.93 12.40 5.31
C GLU A 21 10.44 11.29 4.37
N ASN A 22 9.99 10.05 4.60
CA ASN A 22 10.48 8.85 3.90
C ASN A 22 9.49 8.28 2.87
N GLY A 23 8.34 8.93 2.61
CA GLY A 23 7.42 8.48 1.57
C GLY A 23 5.94 8.73 1.84
N LEU A 24 5.11 8.20 0.94
CA LEU A 24 3.65 8.30 0.99
C LEU A 24 3.05 7.08 1.67
N TYR A 25 2.37 7.28 2.78
CA TYR A 25 1.68 6.21 3.50
C TYR A 25 0.17 6.30 3.35
N LEU A 26 -0.47 5.15 3.24
CA LEU A 26 -1.91 4.93 3.29
C LEU A 26 -2.29 4.27 4.59
N GLU A 27 -3.26 4.82 5.29
CA GLU A 27 -3.97 4.07 6.32
C GLU A 27 -4.94 3.07 5.69
N GLY A 28 -4.96 1.86 6.23
CA GLY A 28 -5.86 0.83 5.78
C GLY A 28 -5.84 -0.40 6.66
N SER A 29 -6.29 -1.52 6.11
CA SER A 29 -6.19 -2.81 6.78
C SER A 29 -5.84 -3.94 5.81
N ILE A 30 -5.17 -4.96 6.34
CA ILE A 30 -4.90 -6.23 5.64
C ILE A 30 -5.67 -7.32 6.37
N CYS A 31 -6.63 -7.94 5.68
CA CYS A 31 -7.53 -8.94 6.26
C CYS A 31 -8.23 -8.43 7.54
N GLY A 32 -8.54 -7.14 7.62
CA GLY A 32 -9.17 -6.49 8.77
C GLY A 32 -8.20 -6.05 9.88
N ILE A 33 -6.89 -6.28 9.73
CA ILE A 33 -5.87 -5.80 10.66
C ILE A 33 -5.41 -4.42 10.22
N PRO A 34 -5.55 -3.37 11.06
CA PRO A 34 -5.05 -2.03 10.74
C PRO A 34 -3.56 -2.06 10.39
N CYS A 35 -3.20 -1.37 9.31
CA CYS A 35 -1.84 -1.33 8.81
C CYS A 35 -1.57 0.02 8.14
N LEU A 36 -0.43 0.62 8.47
CA LEU A 36 0.12 1.74 7.71
C LEU A 36 0.89 1.18 6.52
N MET A 37 0.59 1.65 5.31
CA MET A 37 1.07 1.05 4.06
C MET A 37 1.85 2.06 3.24
N LEU A 38 3.14 1.83 3.04
CA LEU A 38 4.00 2.65 2.19
C LEU A 38 3.69 2.35 0.71
N GLY A 39 3.42 3.38 -0.08
CA GLY A 39 3.36 3.24 -1.53
C GLY A 39 4.75 3.25 -2.16
N ASP A 40 5.16 2.16 -2.78
CA ASP A 40 6.46 2.03 -3.44
C ASP A 40 6.31 1.76 -4.95
N THR A 41 6.78 2.69 -5.77
CA THR A 41 6.78 2.58 -7.23
C THR A 41 7.91 1.69 -7.76
N GLY A 42 8.90 1.37 -6.93
CA GLY A 42 10.06 0.53 -7.25
C GLY A 42 9.80 -0.97 -7.15
N THR A 43 8.62 -1.38 -6.65
CA THR A 43 8.27 -2.80 -6.49
C THR A 43 7.01 -3.19 -7.25
N ASN A 44 7.03 -4.42 -7.77
CA ASN A 44 5.87 -5.09 -8.37
C ASN A 44 5.20 -6.09 -7.42
N VAL A 45 5.73 -6.23 -6.20
CA VAL A 45 5.22 -7.14 -5.17
C VAL A 45 4.80 -6.38 -3.93
N THR A 46 3.62 -6.70 -3.41
CA THR A 46 3.15 -6.18 -2.12
C THR A 46 3.78 -7.00 -1.00
N LEU A 47 4.41 -6.33 -0.03
CA LEU A 47 5.08 -6.93 1.12
C LEU A 47 4.35 -6.59 2.42
N LEU A 48 4.35 -7.54 3.35
CA LEU A 48 3.86 -7.38 4.70
C LEU A 48 4.94 -7.84 5.68
N ARG A 49 5.14 -7.04 6.73
CA ARG A 49 6.11 -7.34 7.76
C ARG A 49 5.74 -8.61 8.53
N ALA A 50 6.76 -9.42 8.84
CA ALA A 50 6.58 -10.75 9.43
C ALA A 50 5.84 -10.74 10.78
N ASP A 51 6.04 -9.73 11.62
CA ASP A 51 5.39 -9.61 12.94
C ASP A 51 3.86 -9.48 12.86
N LEU A 52 3.35 -8.82 11.81
CA LEU A 52 1.91 -8.64 11.58
C LEU A 52 1.20 -9.95 11.20
N THR A 53 1.96 -10.99 10.82
CA THR A 53 1.39 -12.29 10.43
C THR A 53 0.91 -13.15 11.59
N ARG A 54 1.26 -12.82 12.84
CA ARG A 54 0.79 -13.56 14.04
C ARG A 54 -0.73 -13.58 14.16
N LYS A 55 -1.40 -12.57 13.61
CA LYS A 55 -2.87 -12.46 13.56
C LYS A 55 -3.47 -13.08 12.28
N LEU A 56 -2.63 -13.55 11.35
CA LEU A 56 -3.00 -14.09 10.03
C LEU A 56 -2.54 -15.52 9.82
N THR A 57 -2.05 -16.19 10.86
CA THR A 57 -1.33 -17.47 10.77
C THR A 57 -2.13 -18.57 10.06
N GLU A 58 -3.44 -18.64 10.26
CA GLU A 58 -4.32 -19.62 9.60
C GLU A 58 -4.44 -19.43 8.07
N ARG A 59 -4.11 -18.24 7.56
CA ARG A 59 -4.20 -17.89 6.12
C ARG A 59 -2.86 -17.92 5.41
N LEU A 60 -1.76 -18.09 6.16
CA LEU A 60 -0.42 -17.95 5.64
C LEU A 60 0.04 -19.27 5.00
N ILE A 61 0.48 -19.18 3.74
CA ILE A 61 1.19 -20.27 3.09
C ILE A 61 2.67 -19.99 3.24
N TYR A 62 3.33 -20.74 4.12
CA TYR A 62 4.78 -20.71 4.24
C TYR A 62 5.42 -21.24 2.96
N THR A 63 6.50 -20.58 2.54
CA THR A 63 7.35 -21.05 1.46
C THR A 63 8.73 -21.32 2.05
N ALA A 64 9.41 -22.37 1.58
CA ALA A 64 10.80 -22.57 1.95
C ALA A 64 11.64 -21.31 1.58
N SER A 65 12.66 -21.01 2.39
CA SER A 65 13.43 -19.75 2.37
C SER A 65 14.33 -19.54 1.14
N ASN A 66 14.01 -20.18 0.02
CA ASN A 66 14.79 -20.12 -1.23
C ASN A 66 14.37 -18.97 -2.16
N ILE A 67 13.43 -18.11 -1.75
CA ILE A 67 13.02 -16.92 -2.49
C ILE A 67 13.42 -15.68 -1.70
N SER A 68 14.06 -14.73 -2.37
CA SER A 68 14.50 -13.46 -1.81
C SER A 68 14.37 -12.35 -2.83
N PHE A 69 14.29 -11.10 -2.38
CA PHE A 69 14.40 -9.92 -3.22
C PHE A 69 15.59 -9.06 -2.80
N LYS A 70 16.00 -8.17 -3.70
CA LYS A 70 17.03 -7.16 -3.44
C LYS A 70 16.34 -5.86 -3.09
N THR A 71 16.71 -5.26 -1.96
CA THR A 71 16.19 -3.96 -1.51
C THR A 71 16.84 -2.82 -2.30
N ALA A 72 16.34 -1.58 -2.11
CA ALA A 72 16.96 -0.39 -2.68
C ALA A 72 18.41 -0.16 -2.20
N THR A 73 18.74 -0.58 -0.97
CA THR A 73 20.12 -0.57 -0.42
C THR A 73 21.01 -1.63 -1.06
N GLY A 74 20.42 -2.56 -1.81
CA GLY A 74 21.10 -3.67 -2.45
C GLY A 74 21.27 -4.91 -1.56
N GLU A 75 20.74 -4.86 -0.34
CA GLU A 75 20.70 -6.00 0.59
C GLU A 75 19.70 -7.05 0.11
N LYS A 76 19.91 -8.29 0.55
CA LYS A 76 19.04 -9.41 0.22
C LYS A 76 18.05 -9.61 1.37
N ALA A 77 16.76 -9.56 1.08
CA ALA A 77 15.69 -9.85 2.04
C ALA A 77 14.96 -11.14 1.64
N GLU A 78 14.73 -12.02 2.60
CA GLU A 78 14.07 -13.32 2.37
C GLU A 78 12.55 -13.20 2.39
N ILE A 79 11.89 -14.08 1.65
CA ILE A 79 10.43 -14.25 1.69
C ILE A 79 10.10 -15.50 2.50
N TYR A 80 9.35 -15.31 3.58
CA TYR A 80 8.98 -16.39 4.51
C TYR A 80 7.66 -17.07 4.11
N GLY A 81 6.85 -16.40 3.32
CA GLY A 81 5.56 -16.93 2.88
C GLY A 81 4.77 -15.96 2.05
N LYS A 82 3.54 -16.36 1.74
CA LYS A 82 2.59 -15.57 0.99
C LYS A 82 1.16 -15.86 1.42
N LEU A 83 0.29 -14.90 1.24
CA LEU A 83 -1.16 -15.08 1.38
C LEU A 83 -1.89 -14.27 0.31
N ASN A 84 -3.09 -14.71 -0.05
CA ASN A 84 -4.02 -13.83 -0.76
C ASN A 84 -4.79 -13.05 0.31
N ALA A 85 -4.61 -11.73 0.34
CA ALA A 85 -5.19 -10.87 1.35
C ALA A 85 -6.19 -9.88 0.77
N ALA A 86 -7.24 -9.61 1.55
CA ALA A 86 -8.04 -8.42 1.38
C ALA A 86 -7.24 -7.21 1.87
N ILE A 87 -7.03 -6.21 1.02
CA ILE A 87 -6.41 -4.93 1.38
C ILE A 87 -7.50 -3.88 1.24
N ASP A 88 -7.80 -3.22 2.36
CA ASP A 88 -8.80 -2.17 2.43
C ASP A 88 -8.06 -0.84 2.67
N CYS A 89 -8.28 0.14 1.80
CA CYS A 89 -7.89 1.53 2.07
C CYS A 89 -9.11 2.41 1.76
N GLY A 90 -9.68 2.99 2.82
CA GLY A 90 -10.90 3.79 2.77
C GLY A 90 -12.06 2.99 2.17
N SER A 91 -12.74 3.55 1.17
CA SER A 91 -13.86 2.91 0.48
C SER A 91 -13.46 1.80 -0.51
N ARG A 92 -12.16 1.57 -0.72
CA ARG A 92 -11.68 0.64 -1.75
C ARG A 92 -11.12 -0.62 -1.11
N LYS A 93 -11.51 -1.76 -1.69
CA LYS A 93 -11.07 -3.10 -1.28
C LYS A 93 -10.46 -3.85 -2.45
N PHE A 94 -9.35 -4.53 -2.22
CA PHE A 94 -8.64 -5.30 -3.23
C PHE A 94 -8.26 -6.67 -2.70
N GLN A 95 -8.33 -7.68 -3.55
CA GLN A 95 -7.69 -8.97 -3.31
C GLN A 95 -6.32 -8.96 -3.98
N ARG A 96 -5.26 -9.17 -3.21
CA ARG A 96 -3.89 -9.17 -3.72
C ARG A 96 -3.09 -10.28 -3.06
N ARG A 97 -2.15 -10.85 -3.82
CA ARG A 97 -1.12 -11.70 -3.23
C ARG A 97 -0.11 -10.82 -2.50
N VAL A 98 0.03 -11.07 -1.21
CA VAL A 98 0.97 -10.39 -0.32
C VAL A 98 2.05 -11.39 0.07
N TYR A 99 3.30 -10.96 0.03
CA TYR A 99 4.45 -11.75 0.47
C TYR A 99 4.91 -11.27 1.83
N ILE A 100 5.41 -12.21 2.64
CA ILE A 100 5.87 -11.95 4.00
C ILE A 100 7.39 -11.84 4.01
N SER A 101 7.92 -10.77 4.59
CA SER A 101 9.35 -10.54 4.74
C SER A 101 9.63 -9.71 5.99
N ASP A 102 10.87 -9.71 6.47
CA ASP A 102 11.32 -8.82 7.53
C ASP A 102 11.75 -7.48 6.92
N ILE A 103 10.78 -6.57 6.81
CA ILE A 103 10.95 -5.22 6.27
C ILE A 103 10.71 -4.18 7.36
N THR A 104 11.27 -2.97 7.22
CA THR A 104 11.09 -1.89 8.20
C THR A 104 9.63 -1.43 8.25
N ASP A 105 9.07 -1.09 7.08
CA ASP A 105 7.71 -0.62 6.95
C ASP A 105 6.70 -1.72 7.25
N PRO A 106 5.57 -1.43 7.92
CA PRO A 106 4.58 -2.46 8.24
C PRO A 106 4.02 -3.14 6.98
N CYS A 107 3.80 -2.39 5.91
CA CYS A 107 3.42 -2.89 4.60
C CYS A 107 3.97 -2.00 3.48
N ILE A 108 4.39 -2.63 2.39
CA ILE A 108 4.79 -1.93 1.16
C ILE A 108 3.83 -2.35 0.04
N LEU A 109 3.17 -1.39 -0.58
CA LEU A 109 2.23 -1.57 -1.69
C LEU A 109 2.94 -1.38 -3.02
N ASP A 110 2.69 -2.33 -3.94
CA ASP A 110 3.31 -2.30 -5.26
C ASP A 110 2.71 -1.27 -6.21
N LEU A 111 3.46 -0.97 -7.27
CA LEU A 111 3.08 -0.02 -8.31
C LEU A 111 1.71 -0.34 -8.93
N ASN A 112 1.34 -1.61 -9.11
CA ASN A 112 0.06 -1.98 -9.71
C ASN A 112 -1.11 -1.61 -8.78
N PHE A 113 -0.91 -1.71 -7.47
CA PHE A 113 -1.88 -1.22 -6.48
C PHE A 113 -2.01 0.31 -6.57
N LEU A 114 -0.88 1.02 -6.59
CA LEU A 114 -0.86 2.49 -6.66
C LEU A 114 -1.56 3.02 -7.92
N GLN A 115 -1.32 2.40 -9.07
CA GLN A 115 -1.97 2.78 -10.33
C GLN A 115 -3.50 2.65 -10.27
N LYS A 116 -4.02 1.61 -9.60
CA LYS A 116 -5.48 1.43 -9.43
C LYS A 116 -6.11 2.50 -8.56
N PHE A 117 -5.34 3.08 -7.64
CA PHE A 117 -5.78 4.22 -6.83
C PHE A 117 -5.70 5.56 -7.55
N ARG A 118 -5.09 5.62 -8.75
CA ARG A 118 -4.93 6.86 -9.52
C ARG A 118 -4.34 7.99 -8.68
N PHE A 119 -3.29 7.69 -7.91
CA PHE A 119 -2.55 8.73 -7.21
C PHE A 119 -1.97 9.71 -8.24
N THR A 120 -2.30 10.98 -8.07
CA THR A 120 -1.73 12.10 -8.82
C THR A 120 -1.02 12.99 -7.83
N VAL A 121 0.25 13.26 -8.06
CA VAL A 121 1.03 14.20 -7.25
C VAL A 121 0.94 15.57 -7.91
N ASP A 122 0.42 16.56 -7.17
CA ASP A 122 0.37 17.97 -7.55
C ASP A 122 1.47 18.69 -6.76
N LEU A 123 2.65 18.83 -7.39
CA LEU A 123 3.82 19.45 -6.76
C LEU A 123 3.64 20.94 -6.51
N GLU A 124 2.83 21.64 -7.32
CA GLU A 124 2.56 23.08 -7.14
C GLU A 124 1.77 23.33 -5.87
N LYS A 125 0.82 22.44 -5.56
CA LYS A 125 0.00 22.54 -4.34
C LYS A 125 0.56 21.74 -3.18
N ASN A 126 1.67 21.05 -3.39
CA ASN A 126 2.26 20.13 -2.43
C ASN A 126 1.20 19.14 -1.90
N GLU A 127 0.48 18.50 -2.82
CA GLU A 127 -0.69 17.67 -2.53
C GLU A 127 -0.69 16.39 -3.34
N ILE A 128 -1.29 15.35 -2.77
CA ILE A 128 -1.58 14.11 -3.47
C ILE A 128 -3.09 13.97 -3.62
N ARG A 129 -3.52 13.59 -4.81
CA ARG A 129 -4.92 13.43 -5.18
C ARG A 129 -5.17 11.99 -5.57
N THR A 130 -6.24 11.40 -5.04
CA THR A 130 -6.66 10.03 -5.38
C THR A 130 -8.18 9.93 -5.30
N GLY A 131 -8.82 9.44 -6.36
CA GLY A 131 -10.27 9.28 -6.40
C GLY A 131 -11.07 10.54 -6.00
N GLY A 132 -10.57 11.75 -6.28
CA GLY A 132 -11.22 13.03 -5.91
C GLY A 132 -10.92 13.52 -4.48
N VAL A 133 -10.21 12.75 -3.66
CA VAL A 133 -9.74 13.16 -2.33
C VAL A 133 -8.37 13.81 -2.44
N LYS A 134 -8.15 14.87 -1.67
CA LYS A 134 -6.93 15.67 -1.63
C LYS A 134 -6.28 15.47 -0.28
N ILE A 135 -4.98 15.21 -0.29
CA ILE A 135 -4.14 15.10 0.90
C ILE A 135 -2.99 16.10 0.75
N SER A 136 -2.84 16.96 1.75
CA SER A 136 -1.69 17.85 1.84
C SER A 136 -0.46 17.05 2.24
N LEU A 137 0.62 17.21 1.48
CA LEU A 137 1.94 16.74 1.86
C LEU A 137 2.44 17.68 2.96
N PHE A 138 2.20 17.36 4.21
CA PHE A 138 2.91 18.06 5.27
C PHE A 138 4.36 17.59 5.25
N SER A 139 5.28 18.53 5.02
CA SER A 139 6.64 18.37 5.52
C SER A 139 6.53 18.38 7.04
N ALA A 140 6.89 17.29 7.71
CA ALA A 140 7.17 17.35 9.13
C ALA A 140 8.38 18.28 9.28
N GLY A 141 8.10 19.55 9.58
CA GLY A 141 9.14 20.55 9.77
C GLY A 141 9.84 20.35 11.10
N VAL A 142 11.15 20.15 11.01
CA VAL A 142 12.25 20.30 12.00
C VAL A 142 12.42 19.16 13.02
#